data_AF-A0A8J3JLD9-F1
#
_entry.id   AF-A0A8J3JLD9-F1
#
_cell.length_a   1.000
_cell.length_b   1.000
_cell.length_c   1.000
_cell.angle_alpha   90.00
_cell.angle_beta   90.00
_cell.angle_gamma   90.00
#
_symmetry.space_group_name_H-M   'P 1'
#
loop_
_entity.id
_entity.type
_entity.pdbx_description
1 polymer ?
#
loop_
_entity_poly.entity_id
_entity_poly.type
_entity_poly.pdbx_seq_one_letter_code
_entity_poly.pdbx_strand_id
1 'polypeptide(L)'
;MSHDGWPSHFGARVLVLGGIRSGKSEYAESLLSGARSVRYLATALADGGDPAFADRVAAHRERRPRSWITVETYGDPAALVSALGQAAADDMLIVDDLGGWVVSLLDRSDAQVHVSRLAAAVAGCPARLVLVSPEVGLSVVPPSEAGVRFADLMGLTNQAVAAACDAVALVVAGQPVWLRGADAVATTGAHAGAAGTAADPAGATASGATAGAAGAATGGSTGAVLLPAAPPAIPTPEVLTPTAAAPKLAAVLTESTRALPIVATGLVIQQNMDLPIPDSDARDAARDHLNLLDIPGSGLGRLAEIVLFAAGAQGRAVPVPWQRPRMLLLHGDHEGDVAAGQTPHGSALIAAQARRGEGAIGLLAAEHGVSLQIVDTATAEAIEHAPATDLRTVEGLLRYGWQLADEAADSGVDLLLLGSCGAGGEATAAAVVSAVTGAEVPGLLNRVVSADGKVDDASWMLRCAAVRDALHRVRGRVLPAKEMLTELGGPDLAVAAGIILGATARRTPVLLDGPVGVAAGLIARDLGSQSRLWCALADTGRHPTTVLAADVLGLTPLTDLHTGLGEGAGALLALPLLRSALTLAASLPALPPLLDEPPAHLQEPEDEPDGDTDPAVYRADDASIVD
;
A
#
# COMPACT_ATOMS: atom_id res chain seq x y z
N MET A 1 -26.91 -33.69 -3.38
CA MET A 1 -27.29 -32.84 -2.23
C MET A 1 -27.69 -33.77 -1.10
N SER A 2 -27.11 -33.59 0.08
CA SER A 2 -27.54 -34.34 1.28
C SER A 2 -29.01 -33.98 1.58
N HIS A 3 -29.74 -34.87 2.25
CA HIS A 3 -31.19 -34.74 2.48
C HIS A 3 -31.58 -33.54 3.39
N ASP A 4 -30.58 -32.79 3.89
CA ASP A 4 -30.75 -31.71 4.88
C ASP A 4 -30.22 -30.35 4.39
N GLY A 5 -29.93 -30.19 3.09
CA GLY A 5 -29.52 -28.91 2.51
C GLY A 5 -28.09 -28.47 2.80
N TRP A 6 -27.29 -29.27 3.54
CA TRP A 6 -25.90 -28.96 3.83
C TRP A 6 -24.98 -29.32 2.66
N PRO A 7 -24.07 -28.42 2.24
CA PRO A 7 -23.18 -28.69 1.13
C PRO A 7 -22.14 -29.77 1.51
N SER A 8 -22.11 -30.88 0.78
CA SER A 8 -21.29 -32.05 1.09
C SER A 8 -19.77 -31.82 0.96
N HIS A 9 -19.35 -30.68 0.40
CA HIS A 9 -17.95 -30.34 0.15
C HIS A 9 -17.27 -29.55 1.29
N PHE A 10 -18.02 -29.14 2.33
CA PHE A 10 -17.48 -28.31 3.42
C PHE A 10 -17.09 -29.09 4.69
N GLY A 11 -17.21 -30.41 4.71
CA GLY A 11 -17.11 -31.19 5.94
C GLY A 11 -18.24 -30.86 6.92
N ALA A 12 -18.09 -31.20 8.21
CA ALA A 12 -19.12 -30.95 9.22
C ALA A 12 -18.94 -29.60 9.93
N ARG A 13 -17.74 -29.01 9.91
CA ARG A 13 -17.38 -27.83 10.69
C ARG A 13 -16.76 -26.75 9.81
N VAL A 14 -17.40 -25.59 9.76
CA VAL A 14 -16.98 -24.44 8.95
C VAL A 14 -16.68 -23.25 9.85
N LEU A 15 -15.49 -22.65 9.68
CA LEU A 15 -15.14 -21.37 10.30
C LEU A 15 -15.26 -20.24 9.28
N VAL A 16 -16.00 -19.20 9.62
CA VAL A 16 -16.20 -17.99 8.84
C VAL A 16 -15.54 -16.81 9.56
N LEU A 17 -14.41 -16.38 9.01
CA LEU A 17 -13.63 -15.24 9.46
C LEU A 17 -14.04 -13.97 8.73
N GLY A 18 -13.85 -12.81 9.33
CA GLY A 18 -13.99 -11.55 8.60
C GLY A 18 -13.86 -10.30 9.46
N GLY A 19 -13.58 -9.17 8.81
CA GLY A 19 -13.49 -7.87 9.45
C GLY A 19 -14.83 -7.32 9.93
N ILE A 20 -14.79 -6.13 10.53
CA ILE A 20 -15.99 -5.37 10.88
C ILE A 20 -16.74 -5.03 9.58
N ARG A 21 -18.06 -5.27 9.56
CA ARG A 21 -18.95 -5.03 8.40
C ARG A 21 -18.54 -5.76 7.12
N SER A 22 -17.78 -6.85 7.20
CA SER A 22 -17.40 -7.61 6.01
C SER A 22 -18.51 -8.50 5.43
N GLY A 23 -19.64 -8.65 6.12
CA GLY A 23 -20.73 -9.57 5.74
C GLY A 23 -20.59 -10.99 6.30
N LYS A 24 -19.62 -11.25 7.19
CA LYS A 24 -19.36 -12.60 7.73
C LYS A 24 -20.57 -13.32 8.35
N SER A 25 -21.38 -12.61 9.14
CA SER A 25 -22.57 -13.19 9.78
C SER A 25 -23.65 -13.54 8.75
N GLU A 26 -23.89 -12.66 7.76
CA GLU A 26 -24.86 -12.90 6.68
C GLU A 26 -24.44 -14.10 5.81
N TYR A 27 -23.14 -14.18 5.51
CA TYR A 27 -22.61 -15.33 4.80
C TYR A 27 -22.76 -16.63 5.61
N ALA A 28 -22.41 -16.62 6.90
CA ALA A 28 -22.56 -17.76 7.78
C ALA A 28 -24.02 -18.24 7.92
N GLU A 29 -24.96 -17.31 8.03
CA GLU A 29 -26.40 -17.61 8.05
C GLU A 29 -26.86 -18.22 6.71
N SER A 30 -26.34 -17.75 5.58
CA SER A 30 -26.70 -18.27 4.25
C SER A 30 -26.36 -19.75 4.08
N LEU A 31 -25.30 -20.24 4.74
CA LEU A 31 -24.90 -21.66 4.76
C LEU A 31 -25.94 -22.56 5.44
N LEU A 32 -26.81 -21.97 6.28
CA LEU A 32 -27.83 -22.67 7.07
C LEU A 32 -29.26 -22.40 6.57
N SER A 33 -29.43 -21.65 5.47
CA SER A 33 -30.73 -21.25 4.93
C SER A 33 -31.66 -22.43 4.56
N GLY A 34 -31.10 -23.59 4.24
CA GLY A 34 -31.85 -24.82 3.93
C GLY A 34 -32.22 -25.68 5.15
N ALA A 35 -31.80 -25.31 6.35
CA ALA A 35 -31.98 -26.10 7.56
C ALA A 35 -33.39 -25.96 8.16
N ARG A 36 -33.99 -27.08 8.60
CA ARG A 36 -35.33 -27.07 9.23
C ARG A 36 -35.35 -26.43 10.62
N SER A 37 -34.27 -26.58 11.37
CA SER A 37 -34.08 -26.02 12.72
C SER A 37 -32.58 -25.77 12.94
N VAL A 38 -32.25 -24.64 13.56
CA VAL A 38 -30.87 -24.23 13.85
C VAL A 38 -30.81 -23.76 15.30
N ARG A 39 -29.78 -24.21 16.03
CA ARG A 39 -29.48 -23.71 17.37
C ARG A 39 -28.41 -22.62 17.26
N TYR A 40 -28.80 -21.40 17.59
CA TYR A 40 -27.92 -20.24 17.62
C TYR A 40 -27.30 -20.09 19.01
N LEU A 41 -25.99 -20.24 19.13
CA LEU A 41 -25.24 -20.10 20.37
C LEU A 41 -24.74 -18.65 20.50
N ALA A 42 -25.45 -17.84 21.29
CA ALA A 42 -25.16 -16.43 21.47
C ALA A 42 -24.13 -16.21 22.58
N THR A 43 -22.96 -15.71 22.21
CA THR A 43 -21.76 -15.57 23.04
C THR A 43 -21.54 -14.17 23.60
N ALA A 44 -22.34 -13.18 23.16
CA ALA A 44 -22.20 -11.79 23.58
C ALA A 44 -23.43 -11.28 24.34
N LEU A 45 -23.19 -10.42 25.34
CA LEU A 45 -24.22 -9.80 26.18
C LEU A 45 -24.62 -8.44 25.61
N ALA A 46 -25.90 -8.22 25.33
CA ALA A 46 -26.42 -6.98 24.73
C ALA A 46 -26.40 -5.77 25.69
N ASP A 47 -26.42 -5.99 27.01
CA ASP A 47 -26.66 -4.95 28.03
C ASP A 47 -25.39 -4.29 28.58
N GLY A 48 -24.28 -4.35 27.84
CA GLY A 48 -22.95 -3.86 28.27
C GLY A 48 -22.73 -2.34 28.23
N GLY A 49 -23.77 -1.53 27.99
CA GLY A 49 -23.68 -0.06 27.99
C GLY A 49 -23.22 0.60 26.67
N ASP A 50 -23.09 -0.16 25.57
CA ASP A 50 -22.85 0.36 24.22
C ASP A 50 -24.15 0.30 23.37
N PRO A 51 -24.85 1.44 23.17
CA PRO A 51 -26.07 1.49 22.37
C PRO A 51 -25.87 1.01 20.93
N ALA A 52 -24.71 1.30 20.33
CA ALA A 52 -24.43 0.89 18.96
C ALA A 52 -24.21 -0.62 18.86
N PHE A 53 -23.69 -1.27 19.90
CA PHE A 53 -23.62 -2.72 19.98
C PHE A 53 -24.98 -3.36 20.23
N ALA A 54 -25.80 -2.77 21.12
CA ALA A 54 -27.17 -3.21 21.37
C ALA A 54 -28.02 -3.17 20.08
N ASP A 55 -27.91 -2.11 19.29
CA ASP A 55 -28.60 -1.97 17.99
C ASP A 55 -28.16 -3.06 16.99
N ARG A 56 -26.86 -3.41 16.96
CA ARG A 56 -26.36 -4.51 16.13
C ARG A 56 -26.92 -5.86 16.56
N VAL A 57 -26.99 -6.12 17.87
CA VAL A 57 -27.57 -7.35 18.42
C VAL A 57 -29.07 -7.41 18.11
N ALA A 58 -29.79 -6.29 18.19
CA ALA A 58 -31.21 -6.20 17.84
C ALA A 58 -31.46 -6.48 16.36
N ALA A 59 -30.74 -5.81 15.45
CA ALA A 59 -30.83 -6.04 14.01
C ALA A 59 -30.51 -7.50 13.65
N HIS A 60 -29.48 -8.07 14.28
CA HIS A 60 -29.13 -9.47 14.07
C HIS A 60 -30.22 -10.41 14.61
N ARG A 61 -30.86 -10.12 15.76
CA ARG A 61 -32.01 -10.91 16.27
C ARG A 61 -33.23 -10.85 15.34
N GLU A 62 -33.52 -9.69 14.75
CA GLU A 62 -34.66 -9.49 13.83
C GLU A 62 -34.52 -10.25 12.52
N ARG A 63 -33.29 -10.44 12.01
CA ARG A 63 -33.03 -11.16 10.74
C ARG A 63 -33.18 -12.68 10.85
N ARG A 64 -33.09 -13.24 12.06
CA ARG A 64 -33.11 -14.71 12.26
C ARG A 64 -34.50 -15.27 11.96
N PRO A 65 -34.61 -16.42 11.25
CA PRO A 65 -35.87 -17.12 11.11
C PRO A 65 -36.45 -17.51 12.47
N ARG A 66 -37.79 -17.44 12.63
CA ARG A 66 -38.49 -17.84 13.87
C ARG A 66 -38.30 -19.32 14.23
N SER A 67 -37.87 -20.15 13.28
CA SER A 67 -37.54 -21.55 13.49
C SER A 67 -36.20 -21.76 14.21
N TRP A 68 -35.39 -20.72 14.41
CA TRP A 68 -34.10 -20.82 15.07
C TRP A 68 -34.25 -20.68 16.59
N ILE A 69 -33.58 -21.54 17.34
CA ILE A 69 -33.58 -21.53 18.81
C ILE A 69 -32.30 -20.86 19.27
N THR A 70 -32.43 -19.74 20.00
CA THR A 70 -31.27 -19.06 20.60
C THR A 70 -30.97 -19.65 21.97
N VAL A 71 -29.71 -20.03 22.21
CA VAL A 71 -29.17 -20.44 23.50
C VAL A 71 -28.10 -19.45 23.89
N GLU A 72 -28.27 -18.82 25.04
CA GLU A 72 -27.34 -17.82 25.57
C GLU A 72 -26.19 -18.51 26.30
N THR A 73 -24.95 -18.27 25.86
CA THR A 73 -23.72 -18.88 26.37
C THR A 73 -22.69 -17.85 26.85
N TYR A 74 -23.09 -16.58 27.00
CA TYR A 74 -22.23 -15.51 27.51
C TYR A 74 -21.96 -15.65 29.02
N GLY A 75 -20.87 -15.06 29.50
CA GLY A 75 -20.55 -14.95 30.95
C GLY A 75 -19.80 -16.12 31.57
N ASP A 76 -19.94 -17.34 31.04
CA ASP A 76 -19.11 -18.51 31.41
C ASP A 76 -18.47 -19.13 30.16
N PRO A 77 -17.14 -19.06 30.00
CA PRO A 77 -16.44 -19.69 28.86
C PRO A 77 -16.71 -21.18 28.71
N ALA A 78 -17.07 -21.90 29.79
CA ALA A 78 -17.40 -23.32 29.76
C ALA A 78 -18.80 -23.60 29.22
N ALA A 79 -19.71 -22.63 29.21
CA ALA A 79 -21.08 -22.81 28.71
C ALA A 79 -21.10 -23.11 27.21
N LEU A 80 -20.30 -22.42 26.40
CA LEU A 80 -20.15 -22.70 24.97
C LEU A 80 -19.59 -24.10 24.73
N VAL A 81 -18.54 -24.49 25.47
CA VAL A 81 -17.93 -25.82 25.40
C VAL A 81 -18.94 -26.91 25.74
N SER A 82 -19.74 -26.71 26.79
CA SER A 82 -20.79 -27.65 27.19
C SER A 82 -21.89 -27.78 26.12
N ALA A 83 -22.33 -26.65 25.55
CA ALA A 83 -23.35 -26.63 24.51
C ALA A 83 -22.92 -27.37 23.23
N LEU A 84 -21.64 -27.25 22.83
CA LEU A 84 -21.07 -27.99 21.71
C LEU A 84 -20.98 -29.50 22.01
N GLY A 85 -20.64 -29.88 23.25
CA GLY A 85 -20.54 -31.28 23.67
C GLY A 85 -21.89 -32.00 23.86
N GLN A 86 -22.97 -31.26 24.07
CA GLN A 86 -24.34 -31.80 24.20
C GLN A 86 -25.08 -31.91 22.86
N ALA A 87 -24.45 -31.51 21.76
CA ALA A 87 -25.08 -31.54 20.45
C ALA A 87 -25.23 -32.97 19.92
N ALA A 88 -26.35 -33.26 19.25
CA ALA A 88 -26.57 -34.52 18.55
C ALA A 88 -26.05 -34.43 17.11
N ALA A 89 -25.79 -35.57 16.46
CA ALA A 89 -25.26 -35.61 15.09
C ALA A 89 -26.19 -34.93 14.05
N ASP A 90 -27.50 -34.96 14.31
CA ASP A 90 -28.51 -34.35 13.43
C ASP A 90 -28.74 -32.86 13.71
N ASP A 91 -28.07 -32.27 14.72
CA ASP A 91 -28.20 -30.86 15.05
C ASP A 91 -27.45 -29.99 14.01
N MET A 92 -27.98 -28.77 13.80
CA MET A 92 -27.27 -27.68 13.11
C MET A 92 -27.04 -26.52 14.08
N LEU A 93 -25.79 -26.12 14.23
CA LEU A 93 -25.35 -25.11 15.18
C LEU A 93 -24.70 -23.94 14.45
N ILE A 94 -24.96 -22.74 14.95
CA ILE A 94 -24.18 -21.55 14.62
C ILE A 94 -23.71 -20.86 15.88
N VAL A 95 -22.43 -20.47 15.91
CA VAL A 95 -21.83 -19.63 16.95
C VAL A 95 -21.48 -18.30 16.29
N ASP A 96 -22.16 -17.22 16.66
CA ASP A 96 -21.90 -15.87 16.14
C ASP A 96 -21.93 -14.84 17.29
N ASP A 97 -20.79 -14.27 17.70
CA ASP A 97 -19.41 -14.52 17.26
C ASP A 97 -18.46 -14.94 18.39
N LEU A 98 -17.30 -15.49 18.05
CA LEU A 98 -16.28 -15.80 19.06
C LEU A 98 -15.67 -14.55 19.73
N GLY A 99 -15.92 -13.35 19.21
CA GLY A 99 -15.47 -12.09 19.79
C GLY A 99 -16.01 -11.88 21.20
N GLY A 100 -17.32 -12.05 21.38
CA GLY A 100 -17.95 -11.97 22.72
C GLY A 100 -17.41 -13.01 23.70
N TRP A 101 -17.10 -14.22 23.21
CA TRP A 101 -16.49 -15.27 24.03
C TRP A 101 -15.07 -14.92 24.46
N VAL A 102 -14.24 -14.37 23.57
CA VAL A 102 -12.88 -13.92 23.90
C VAL A 102 -12.88 -12.75 24.88
N VAL A 103 -13.85 -11.83 24.79
CA VAL A 103 -13.99 -10.74 25.79
C VAL A 103 -14.09 -11.30 27.21
N SER A 104 -14.78 -12.43 27.42
CA SER A 104 -14.91 -13.06 28.74
C SER A 104 -13.59 -13.66 29.28
N LEU A 105 -12.54 -13.74 28.45
CA LEU A 105 -11.24 -14.30 28.78
C LEU A 105 -10.15 -13.26 29.02
N LEU A 106 -10.37 -11.98 28.70
CA LEU A 106 -9.30 -10.95 28.67
C LEU A 106 -8.56 -10.77 29.99
N ASP A 107 -9.26 -10.89 31.12
CA ASP A 107 -8.69 -10.70 32.46
C ASP A 107 -8.28 -12.02 33.13
N ARG A 108 -8.28 -13.13 32.39
CA ARG A 108 -8.01 -14.46 32.94
C ARG A 108 -6.60 -14.93 32.62
N SER A 109 -5.89 -15.40 33.64
CA SER A 109 -4.55 -16.00 33.47
C SER A 109 -4.56 -17.37 32.79
N ASP A 110 -5.72 -18.03 32.71
CA ASP A 110 -5.91 -19.36 32.14
C ASP A 110 -6.54 -19.35 30.73
N ALA A 111 -6.59 -18.19 30.06
CA ALA A 111 -7.25 -18.01 28.76
C ALA A 111 -6.83 -19.05 27.71
N GLN A 112 -5.54 -19.38 27.62
CA GLN A 112 -5.02 -20.39 26.68
C GLN A 112 -5.58 -21.80 26.90
N VAL A 113 -5.87 -22.15 28.16
CA VAL A 113 -6.49 -23.45 28.51
C VAL A 113 -7.93 -23.48 28.00
N HIS A 114 -8.66 -22.36 28.10
CA HIS A 114 -10.00 -22.24 27.57
C HIS A 114 -10.03 -22.30 26.03
N VAL A 115 -9.08 -21.65 25.35
CA VAL A 115 -8.92 -21.77 23.88
C VAL A 115 -8.70 -23.22 23.46
N SER A 116 -7.82 -23.94 24.17
CA SER A 116 -7.54 -25.35 23.90
C SER A 116 -8.77 -26.24 24.09
N ARG A 117 -9.56 -25.98 25.14
CA ARG A 117 -10.82 -26.69 25.41
C ARG A 117 -11.89 -26.42 24.36
N LEU A 118 -12.00 -25.17 23.89
CA LEU A 118 -12.92 -24.81 22.81
C LEU A 118 -12.55 -25.54 21.52
N ALA A 119 -11.28 -25.52 21.12
CA ALA A 119 -10.81 -26.22 19.93
C ALA A 119 -11.08 -27.73 20.01
N ALA A 120 -10.85 -28.35 21.17
CA ALA A 120 -11.16 -29.76 21.39
C ALA A 120 -12.66 -30.06 21.28
N ALA A 121 -13.52 -29.19 21.81
CA ALA A 121 -14.97 -29.33 21.69
C ALA A 121 -15.48 -29.13 20.25
N VAL A 122 -14.90 -28.19 19.50
CA VAL A 122 -15.19 -28.01 18.06
C VAL A 122 -14.78 -29.27 17.28
N ALA A 123 -13.58 -29.80 17.54
CA ALA A 123 -13.10 -31.02 16.88
C ALA A 123 -13.96 -32.25 17.23
N GLY A 124 -14.50 -32.32 18.45
CA GLY A 124 -15.36 -33.41 18.92
C GLY A 124 -16.85 -33.24 18.65
N CYS A 125 -17.29 -32.10 18.08
CA CYS A 125 -18.71 -31.81 17.90
C CYS A 125 -19.30 -32.72 16.80
N PRO A 126 -20.32 -33.55 17.09
CA PRO A 126 -20.91 -34.45 16.11
C PRO A 126 -21.90 -33.74 15.17
N ALA A 127 -22.36 -32.54 15.56
CA ALA A 127 -23.31 -31.72 14.81
C ALA A 127 -22.65 -30.99 13.64
N ARG A 128 -23.47 -30.48 12.72
CA ARG A 128 -23.00 -29.51 11.72
C ARG A 128 -22.84 -28.16 12.37
N LEU A 129 -21.66 -27.57 12.27
CA LEU A 129 -21.26 -26.40 13.04
C LEU A 129 -20.71 -25.31 12.14
N VAL A 130 -21.32 -24.12 12.20
CA VAL A 130 -20.78 -22.88 11.62
C VAL A 130 -20.29 -21.98 12.76
N LEU A 131 -19.02 -21.59 12.72
CA LEU A 131 -18.42 -20.66 13.69
C LEU A 131 -18.14 -19.35 12.98
N VAL A 132 -18.56 -18.23 13.57
CA VAL A 132 -18.23 -16.89 13.09
C VAL A 132 -17.25 -16.26 14.05
N SER A 133 -16.18 -15.70 13.52
CA SER A 133 -15.18 -15.02 14.34
C SER A 133 -14.66 -13.75 13.66
N PRO A 134 -14.45 -12.65 14.41
CA PRO A 134 -13.81 -11.48 13.86
C PRO A 134 -12.34 -11.77 13.54
N GLU A 135 -11.89 -11.37 12.35
CA GLU A 135 -10.48 -11.38 11.97
C GLU A 135 -9.90 -9.98 12.16
N VAL A 136 -9.40 -9.72 13.36
CA VAL A 136 -8.87 -8.41 13.78
C VAL A 136 -7.39 -8.25 13.50
N GLY A 137 -6.67 -9.33 13.18
CA GLY A 137 -5.24 -9.28 12.85
C GLY A 137 -4.93 -8.58 11.53
N LEU A 138 -5.97 -8.32 10.71
CA LEU A 138 -5.89 -7.53 9.47
C LEU A 138 -6.21 -6.04 9.67
N SER A 139 -6.46 -5.61 10.91
CA SER A 139 -6.71 -4.22 11.28
C SER A 139 -5.43 -3.55 11.80
N VAL A 140 -5.44 -2.22 11.94
CA VAL A 140 -4.41 -1.49 12.66
C VAL A 140 -4.29 -1.97 14.11
N VAL A 141 -3.07 -1.93 14.66
CA VAL A 141 -2.80 -2.26 16.06
C VAL A 141 -3.67 -1.37 16.97
N PRO A 142 -4.47 -1.94 17.89
CA PRO A 142 -5.34 -1.14 18.74
C PRO A 142 -4.53 -0.16 19.63
N PRO A 143 -4.99 1.08 19.82
CA PRO A 143 -4.26 2.09 20.59
C PRO A 143 -4.29 1.84 22.11
N SER A 144 -5.04 0.85 22.58
CA SER A 144 -5.19 0.50 23.99
C SER A 144 -4.61 -0.89 24.29
N GLU A 145 -4.01 -1.05 25.47
CA GLU A 145 -3.48 -2.34 25.93
C GLU A 145 -4.56 -3.44 25.95
N ALA A 146 -5.79 -3.10 26.36
CA ALA A 146 -6.92 -4.01 26.31
C ALA A 146 -7.27 -4.43 24.88
N GLY A 147 -7.14 -3.52 23.91
CA GLY A 147 -7.33 -3.82 22.49
C GLY A 147 -6.24 -4.74 21.95
N VAL A 148 -4.97 -4.50 22.30
CA VAL A 148 -3.84 -5.37 21.92
C VAL A 148 -4.03 -6.77 22.47
N ARG A 149 -4.33 -6.90 23.77
CA ARG A 149 -4.61 -8.20 24.42
C ARG A 149 -5.78 -8.94 23.77
N PHE A 150 -6.84 -8.21 23.40
CA PHE A 150 -7.97 -8.78 22.66
C PHE A 150 -7.55 -9.26 21.28
N ALA A 151 -6.80 -8.46 20.51
CA ALA A 151 -6.34 -8.85 19.18
C ALA A 151 -5.45 -10.09 19.21
N ASP A 152 -4.49 -10.15 20.15
CA ASP A 152 -3.60 -11.30 20.34
C ASP A 152 -4.39 -12.58 20.69
N LEU A 153 -5.29 -12.47 21.67
CA LEU A 153 -6.08 -13.62 22.12
C LEU A 153 -7.11 -14.07 21.07
N MET A 154 -7.71 -13.13 20.32
CA MET A 154 -8.55 -13.43 19.16
C MET A 154 -7.77 -14.19 18.09
N GLY A 155 -6.56 -13.74 17.76
CA GLY A 155 -5.70 -14.40 16.76
C GLY A 155 -5.35 -15.84 17.17
N LEU A 156 -4.97 -16.05 18.44
CA LEU A 156 -4.71 -17.38 19.00
C LEU A 156 -5.96 -18.28 18.96
N THR A 157 -7.13 -17.71 19.29
CA THR A 157 -8.41 -18.41 19.23
C THR A 157 -8.77 -18.82 17.80
N ASN A 158 -8.63 -17.90 16.83
CA ASN A 158 -8.89 -18.16 15.42
C ASN A 158 -8.00 -19.27 14.88
N GLN A 159 -6.70 -19.27 15.20
CA GLN A 159 -5.77 -20.31 14.78
C GLN A 159 -6.15 -21.68 15.34
N ALA A 160 -6.48 -21.76 16.63
CA ALA A 160 -6.85 -23.02 17.28
C ALA A 160 -8.17 -23.59 16.75
N VAL A 161 -9.18 -22.74 16.55
CA VAL A 161 -10.48 -23.15 16.01
C VAL A 161 -10.37 -23.51 14.52
N ALA A 162 -9.61 -22.76 13.73
CA ALA A 162 -9.36 -23.08 12.31
C ALA A 162 -8.69 -24.44 12.13
N ALA A 163 -7.80 -24.82 13.05
CA ALA A 163 -7.18 -26.15 13.05
C ALA A 163 -8.19 -27.28 13.33
N ALA A 164 -9.26 -27.01 14.09
CA ALA A 164 -10.31 -27.96 14.43
C ALA A 164 -11.46 -28.03 13.41
N CYS A 165 -11.52 -27.10 12.44
CA CYS A 165 -12.55 -27.04 11.40
C CYS A 165 -12.12 -27.75 10.10
N ASP A 166 -13.10 -28.25 9.37
CA ASP A 166 -12.92 -28.92 8.08
C ASP A 166 -12.72 -27.90 6.95
N ALA A 167 -13.46 -26.79 7.01
CA ALA A 167 -13.36 -25.68 6.06
C ALA A 167 -13.23 -24.32 6.77
N VAL A 168 -12.52 -23.40 6.13
CA VAL A 168 -12.27 -22.04 6.63
C VAL A 168 -12.45 -21.04 5.49
N ALA A 169 -13.34 -20.07 5.68
CA ALA A 169 -13.57 -18.96 4.76
C ALA A 169 -13.22 -17.63 5.42
N LEU A 170 -12.62 -16.72 4.66
CA LEU A 170 -12.45 -15.31 5.02
C LEU A 170 -13.40 -14.47 4.17
N VAL A 171 -14.32 -13.74 4.79
CA VAL A 171 -15.29 -12.90 4.09
C VAL A 171 -14.77 -11.47 4.01
N VAL A 172 -14.63 -10.98 2.77
CA VAL A 172 -14.16 -9.62 2.43
C VAL A 172 -15.19 -8.96 1.52
N ALA A 173 -15.72 -7.80 1.92
CA ALA A 173 -16.75 -7.07 1.15
C ALA A 173 -17.95 -7.94 0.73
N GLY A 174 -18.42 -8.82 1.62
CA GLY A 174 -19.52 -9.76 1.38
C GLY A 174 -19.14 -11.00 0.56
N GLN A 175 -17.88 -11.12 0.11
CA GLN A 175 -17.41 -12.22 -0.72
C GLN A 175 -16.56 -13.21 0.08
N PRO A 176 -16.88 -14.52 0.06
CA PRO A 176 -16.09 -15.53 0.74
C PRO A 176 -14.83 -15.91 -0.05
N VAL A 177 -13.69 -15.90 0.61
CA VAL A 177 -12.42 -16.45 0.13
C VAL A 177 -12.09 -17.69 0.94
N TRP A 178 -12.13 -18.87 0.31
CA TRP A 178 -11.87 -20.12 1.00
C TRP A 178 -10.37 -20.32 1.23
N LEU A 179 -9.97 -20.35 2.50
CA LEU A 179 -8.59 -20.62 2.93
C LEU A 179 -8.32 -22.13 3.04
N ARG A 180 -9.38 -22.91 3.32
CA ARG A 180 -9.33 -24.37 3.42
C ARG A 180 -10.68 -24.95 3.07
N GLY A 181 -10.71 -25.91 2.14
CA GLY A 181 -11.92 -26.63 1.71
C GLY A 181 -12.89 -25.79 0.87
N ALA A 182 -13.04 -26.13 -0.42
CA ALA A 182 -14.16 -25.76 -1.30
C ALA A 182 -14.18 -26.55 -2.65
N ASP A 183 -13.33 -27.57 -2.81
CA ASP A 183 -12.77 -28.08 -4.09
C ASP A 183 -12.11 -26.98 -4.95
N ALA A 184 -10.78 -27.04 -5.02
CA ALA A 184 -9.94 -26.10 -5.74
C ALA A 184 -10.24 -26.09 -7.26
N VAL A 185 -10.75 -24.94 -7.74
CA VAL A 185 -10.85 -24.49 -9.15
C VAL A 185 -11.77 -25.29 -10.07
N ALA A 186 -12.80 -24.65 -10.61
CA ALA A 186 -13.42 -25.07 -11.86
C ALA A 186 -13.76 -23.86 -12.75
N THR A 187 -12.80 -23.43 -13.56
CA THR A 187 -12.93 -23.36 -15.04
C THR A 187 -11.67 -22.76 -15.67
N THR A 188 -10.78 -23.65 -16.09
CA THR A 188 -10.04 -23.49 -17.35
C THR A 188 -11.07 -23.39 -18.48
N GLY A 189 -11.17 -22.22 -19.10
CA GLY A 189 -11.71 -22.09 -20.45
C GLY A 189 -10.68 -22.61 -21.45
N ALA A 190 -10.93 -23.80 -21.98
CA ALA A 190 -10.49 -24.37 -23.26
C ALA A 190 -9.29 -23.73 -23.99
N HIS A 191 -8.22 -24.52 -24.18
CA HIS A 191 -7.69 -24.81 -25.52
C HIS A 191 -7.34 -26.29 -25.60
N ALA A 192 -8.10 -27.00 -26.44
CA ALA A 192 -7.88 -28.38 -26.82
C ALA A 192 -6.63 -28.50 -27.70
N GLY A 193 -5.84 -29.56 -27.52
CA GLY A 193 -4.71 -29.81 -28.41
C GLY A 193 -3.79 -30.95 -28.01
N ALA A 194 -4.34 -32.18 -28.00
CA ALA A 194 -3.68 -33.46 -28.28
C ALA A 194 -2.41 -33.85 -27.49
N ALA A 195 -2.61 -34.88 -26.66
CA ALA A 195 -1.59 -35.77 -26.14
C ALA A 195 -0.80 -36.49 -27.26
N GLY A 196 0.48 -36.74 -26.98
CA GLY A 196 1.36 -37.54 -27.82
C GLY A 196 2.61 -38.01 -27.08
N THR A 197 2.39 -38.90 -26.10
CA THR A 197 3.29 -39.99 -25.65
C THR A 197 4.74 -39.70 -25.21
N ALA A 198 4.99 -40.06 -23.95
CA ALA A 198 6.28 -40.21 -23.33
C ALA A 198 7.20 -41.24 -24.02
N ALA A 199 8.50 -40.95 -24.03
CA ALA A 199 9.57 -41.93 -23.78
C ALA A 199 10.87 -41.18 -23.44
N ASP A 200 11.29 -41.26 -22.19
CA ASP A 200 12.71 -41.25 -21.81
C ASP A 200 13.30 -42.65 -22.17
N PRO A 201 14.62 -42.84 -22.43
CA PRO A 201 15.67 -42.37 -21.53
C PRO A 201 17.03 -41.94 -22.15
N ALA A 202 17.79 -41.22 -21.33
CA ALA A 202 19.25 -41.21 -21.16
C ALA A 202 20.18 -41.88 -22.21
N GLY A 203 21.23 -41.13 -22.58
CA GLY A 203 22.60 -41.67 -22.59
C GLY A 203 23.47 -41.43 -23.82
N ALA A 204 24.70 -41.00 -23.55
CA ALA A 204 25.94 -41.19 -24.33
C ALA A 204 26.29 -40.22 -25.48
N THR A 205 27.12 -39.23 -25.11
CA THR A 205 28.48 -38.96 -25.64
C THR A 205 28.82 -39.16 -27.13
N ALA A 206 29.30 -38.05 -27.72
CA ALA A 206 30.53 -37.87 -28.52
C ALA A 206 30.83 -38.79 -29.73
N SER A 207 31.01 -38.16 -30.90
CA SER A 207 32.28 -38.13 -31.67
C SER A 207 32.05 -38.05 -33.18
N GLY A 208 32.88 -37.21 -33.85
CA GLY A 208 33.52 -37.51 -35.14
C GLY A 208 32.62 -37.50 -36.39
N ALA A 209 32.65 -36.44 -37.19
CA ALA A 209 33.64 -36.19 -38.25
C ALA A 209 33.51 -37.11 -39.50
N THR A 210 33.18 -36.44 -40.60
CA THR A 210 33.72 -36.58 -41.98
C THR A 210 33.16 -37.59 -42.98
N ALA A 211 33.13 -37.06 -44.22
CA ALA A 211 33.04 -37.68 -45.54
C ALA A 211 31.64 -38.19 -45.97
N GLY A 212 31.05 -37.80 -47.10
CA GLY A 212 31.57 -37.21 -48.32
C GLY A 212 31.75 -38.25 -49.43
N ALA A 213 30.68 -38.50 -50.21
CA ALA A 213 30.65 -39.00 -51.60
C ALA A 213 29.17 -39.32 -51.94
N ALA A 214 28.49 -38.63 -52.86
CA ALA A 214 28.61 -38.66 -54.33
C ALA A 214 28.00 -39.94 -54.98
N GLY A 215 27.03 -39.72 -55.89
CA GLY A 215 26.41 -40.72 -56.76
C GLY A 215 24.90 -40.46 -56.91
N ALA A 216 24.42 -39.50 -57.70
CA ALA A 216 24.33 -39.44 -59.17
C ALA A 216 23.28 -40.36 -59.82
N ALA A 217 22.30 -39.69 -60.44
CA ALA A 217 21.40 -40.09 -61.54
C ALA A 217 20.31 -41.14 -61.24
N THR A 218 19.03 -40.88 -61.52
CA THR A 218 18.48 -40.77 -62.88
C THR A 218 17.02 -40.30 -62.87
N GLY A 219 16.60 -39.57 -63.92
CA GLY A 219 15.27 -39.73 -64.52
C GLY A 219 14.17 -38.69 -64.23
N GLY A 220 13.99 -37.74 -65.17
CA GLY A 220 12.68 -37.55 -65.83
C GLY A 220 11.59 -36.68 -65.18
N SER A 221 11.55 -35.41 -65.59
CA SER A 221 10.38 -34.73 -66.21
C SER A 221 9.01 -34.73 -65.49
N THR A 222 8.61 -33.57 -64.93
CA THR A 222 7.49 -32.70 -65.37
C THR A 222 6.99 -31.82 -64.20
N GLY A 223 6.75 -30.54 -64.47
CA GLY A 223 6.00 -29.65 -63.56
C GLY A 223 6.65 -28.28 -63.36
N ALA A 224 6.44 -27.36 -64.30
CA ALA A 224 6.60 -25.94 -64.01
C ALA A 224 5.46 -25.52 -63.06
N VAL A 225 5.78 -25.29 -61.79
CA VAL A 225 4.88 -24.66 -60.83
C VAL A 225 5.32 -23.21 -60.69
N LEU A 226 4.46 -22.29 -61.14
CA LEU A 226 4.56 -20.86 -60.84
C LEU A 226 4.65 -20.67 -59.33
N LEU A 227 5.70 -19.97 -58.87
CA LEU A 227 5.71 -19.39 -57.53
C LEU A 227 4.52 -18.42 -57.41
N PRO A 228 3.70 -18.50 -56.36
CA PRO A 228 2.65 -17.52 -56.13
C PRO A 228 3.29 -16.14 -55.89
N ALA A 229 2.66 -15.11 -56.46
CA ALA A 229 3.06 -13.72 -56.28
C ALA A 229 3.16 -13.38 -54.80
N ALA A 230 4.21 -12.63 -54.43
CA ALA A 230 4.41 -12.14 -53.08
C ALA A 230 3.13 -11.41 -52.58
N PRO A 231 2.68 -11.66 -51.35
CA PRO A 231 1.52 -10.97 -50.82
C PRO A 231 1.77 -9.46 -50.79
N PRO A 232 0.73 -8.61 -50.98
CA PRO A 232 0.90 -7.17 -50.97
C PRO A 232 1.45 -6.74 -49.61
N ALA A 233 2.50 -5.91 -49.63
CA ALA A 233 3.13 -5.38 -48.44
C ALA A 233 2.10 -4.60 -47.61
N ILE A 234 1.80 -5.10 -46.41
CA ILE A 234 1.08 -4.32 -45.40
C ILE A 234 2.05 -3.20 -44.98
N PRO A 235 1.72 -1.91 -45.18
CA PRO A 235 2.60 -0.84 -44.76
C PRO A 235 2.76 -0.90 -43.24
N THR A 236 4.00 -1.05 -42.78
CA THR A 236 4.35 -0.95 -41.37
C THR A 236 3.99 0.44 -40.86
N PRO A 237 3.27 0.58 -39.73
CA PRO A 237 2.92 1.88 -39.19
C PRO A 237 4.18 2.70 -38.92
N GLU A 238 4.12 3.98 -39.32
CA GLU A 238 5.21 4.94 -39.22
C GLU A 238 5.60 5.17 -37.74
N VAL A 239 6.86 4.88 -37.39
CA VAL A 239 7.41 5.22 -36.07
C VAL A 239 7.73 6.71 -36.05
N LEU A 240 6.75 7.51 -35.65
CA LEU A 240 6.95 8.93 -35.37
C LEU A 240 7.77 9.07 -34.08
N THR A 241 9.03 9.45 -34.22
CA THR A 241 9.86 9.90 -33.09
C THR A 241 9.60 11.39 -32.89
N PRO A 242 8.99 11.83 -31.77
CA PRO A 242 8.88 13.25 -31.48
C PRO A 242 10.30 13.81 -31.27
N THR A 243 10.65 14.82 -32.09
CA THR A 243 11.94 15.52 -31.97
C THR A 243 11.85 16.49 -30.80
N ALA A 244 12.46 16.14 -29.66
CA ALA A 244 12.74 17.11 -28.62
C ALA A 244 13.88 18.03 -29.10
N ALA A 245 13.56 19.29 -29.39
CA ALA A 245 14.55 20.30 -29.65
C ALA A 245 15.35 20.57 -28.37
N ALA A 246 16.64 20.23 -28.37
CA ALA A 246 17.56 20.55 -27.29
C ALA A 246 17.88 22.06 -27.28
N PRO A 247 17.68 22.80 -26.18
CA PRO A 247 18.41 24.02 -25.95
C PRO A 247 19.79 23.66 -25.37
N LYS A 248 20.84 24.01 -26.13
CA LYS A 248 22.20 24.09 -25.60
C LYS A 248 22.24 25.20 -24.54
N LEU A 249 22.69 24.87 -23.33
CA LEU A 249 23.21 25.89 -22.41
C LEU A 249 24.46 25.36 -21.69
N ALA A 250 25.56 25.34 -22.45
CA ALA A 250 26.87 25.57 -21.85
C ALA A 250 26.94 27.04 -21.44
N ALA A 251 27.52 27.30 -20.26
CA ALA A 251 27.76 28.60 -19.62
C ALA A 251 26.68 29.10 -18.65
N VAL A 252 26.61 28.48 -17.46
CA VAL A 252 26.61 29.21 -16.17
C VAL A 252 27.37 28.36 -15.15
N LEU A 253 28.70 28.31 -15.29
CA LEU A 253 29.61 27.89 -14.22
C LEU A 253 30.36 29.15 -13.81
N THR A 254 29.91 29.78 -12.73
CA THR A 254 30.75 30.53 -11.77
C THR A 254 29.84 31.15 -10.73
N GLU A 255 30.23 30.94 -9.47
CA GLU A 255 29.80 31.58 -8.21
C GLU A 255 28.95 30.69 -7.32
N SER A 256 29.23 30.53 -6.03
CA SER A 256 30.43 30.78 -5.24
C SER A 256 30.16 30.04 -3.94
N THR A 257 31.03 29.10 -3.57
CA THR A 257 31.02 28.46 -2.26
C THR A 257 31.32 29.52 -1.21
N ARG A 258 30.31 29.97 -0.49
CA ARG A 258 30.49 30.68 0.79
C ARG A 258 29.53 30.09 1.81
N ALA A 259 30.12 29.56 2.87
CA ALA A 259 29.45 29.32 4.14
C ALA A 259 28.68 30.59 4.51
N LEU A 260 27.35 30.46 4.67
CA LEU A 260 26.47 31.57 5.01
C LEU A 260 26.32 31.68 6.53
N PRO A 261 26.25 32.91 7.06
CA PRO A 261 26.11 33.16 8.48
C PRO A 261 24.67 32.85 8.93
N ILE A 262 24.53 32.22 10.09
CA ILE A 262 23.25 32.00 10.77
C ILE A 262 22.62 33.37 11.06
N VAL A 263 21.69 33.80 10.22
CA VAL A 263 20.76 34.89 10.56
C VAL A 263 19.67 34.27 11.41
N ALA A 264 19.62 34.69 12.68
CA ALA A 264 18.58 34.28 13.62
C ALA A 264 17.24 34.89 13.20
N THR A 265 16.51 34.20 12.33
CA THR A 265 15.06 34.42 12.22
C THR A 265 14.43 33.97 13.54
N GLY A 266 13.49 34.77 14.06
CA GLY A 266 12.72 34.48 15.29
C GLY A 266 11.73 33.31 15.15
N LEU A 267 11.99 32.38 14.23
CA LEU A 267 11.23 31.16 14.04
C LEU A 267 11.50 30.22 15.22
N VAL A 268 10.47 29.90 15.99
CA VAL A 268 10.55 28.93 17.08
C VAL A 268 9.87 27.64 16.64
N ILE A 269 10.66 26.62 16.32
CA ILE A 269 10.15 25.28 16.01
C ILE A 269 9.82 24.59 17.33
N GLN A 270 8.56 24.23 17.53
CA GLN A 270 8.05 23.61 18.76
C GLN A 270 7.25 22.36 18.42
N GLN A 271 6.88 21.59 19.44
CA GLN A 271 6.05 20.40 19.26
C GLN A 271 4.58 20.82 19.00
N ASN A 272 3.87 20.05 18.18
CA ASN A 272 2.49 20.32 17.79
C ASN A 272 2.28 21.66 17.07
N MET A 273 3.20 22.04 16.18
CA MET A 273 3.02 23.18 15.30
C MET A 273 1.78 22.99 14.42
N ASP A 274 1.01 24.05 14.25
CA ASP A 274 -0.05 24.10 13.25
C ASP A 274 0.56 24.51 11.91
N LEU A 275 0.38 23.65 10.92
CA LEU A 275 0.95 23.76 9.59
C LEU A 275 -0.17 23.60 8.56
N PRO A 276 -0.06 24.21 7.37
CA PRO A 276 -1.11 24.12 6.37
C PRO A 276 -1.33 22.67 5.96
N ILE A 277 -2.58 22.33 5.63
CA ILE A 277 -2.94 21.06 5.00
C ILE A 277 -3.07 21.28 3.48
N PRO A 278 -2.79 20.27 2.64
CA PRO A 278 -3.11 20.32 1.22
C PRO A 278 -4.63 20.42 1.00
N ASP A 279 -5.02 20.98 -0.13
CA ASP A 279 -6.42 21.20 -0.49
C ASP A 279 -7.16 19.87 -0.73
N SER A 280 -8.18 19.60 0.09
CA SER A 280 -9.01 18.39 -0.03
C SER A 280 -9.99 18.48 -1.20
N ASP A 281 -10.54 19.65 -1.47
CA ASP A 281 -11.55 19.85 -2.52
C ASP A 281 -10.89 19.72 -3.90
N ALA A 282 -9.68 20.24 -4.05
CA ALA A 282 -8.87 20.03 -5.24
C ALA A 282 -8.52 18.54 -5.45
N ARG A 283 -8.28 17.80 -4.37
CA ARG A 283 -8.03 16.35 -4.40
C ARG A 283 -9.25 15.57 -4.88
N ASP A 284 -10.42 15.88 -4.33
CA ASP A 284 -11.67 15.22 -4.71
C ASP A 284 -12.05 15.56 -6.15
N ALA A 285 -11.93 16.83 -6.55
CA ALA A 285 -12.16 17.25 -7.92
C ALA A 285 -11.18 16.60 -8.92
N ALA A 286 -9.93 16.34 -8.52
CA ALA A 286 -8.98 15.60 -9.35
C ALA A 286 -9.33 14.12 -9.48
N ARG A 287 -9.91 13.49 -8.45
CA ARG A 287 -10.42 12.12 -8.51
C ARG A 287 -11.58 12.03 -9.50
N ASP A 288 -12.52 12.98 -9.43
CA ASP A 288 -13.64 13.06 -10.36
C ASP A 288 -13.17 13.31 -11.79
N HIS A 289 -12.20 14.22 -11.98
CA HIS A 289 -11.58 14.47 -13.28
C HIS A 289 -10.96 13.21 -13.88
N LEU A 290 -10.17 12.45 -13.10
CA LEU A 290 -9.55 11.21 -13.57
C LEU A 290 -10.58 10.15 -14.01
N ASN A 291 -11.75 10.09 -13.36
CA ASN A 291 -12.82 9.15 -13.72
C ASN A 291 -13.50 9.50 -15.05
N LEU A 292 -13.40 10.77 -15.48
CA LEU A 292 -13.96 11.25 -16.73
C LEU A 292 -12.99 11.16 -17.91
N LEU A 293 -11.69 10.96 -17.68
CA LEU A 293 -10.72 10.90 -18.76
C LEU A 293 -10.87 9.62 -19.60
N ASP A 294 -10.62 9.73 -20.90
CA ASP A 294 -10.52 8.60 -21.81
C ASP A 294 -9.20 7.83 -21.61
N ILE A 295 -9.10 7.15 -20.46
CA ILE A 295 -7.98 6.28 -20.12
C ILE A 295 -8.49 4.83 -20.19
N PRO A 296 -8.00 4.01 -21.13
CA PRO A 296 -8.46 2.63 -21.27
C PRO A 296 -7.99 1.74 -20.12
N GLY A 297 -8.66 0.60 -19.94
CA GLY A 297 -8.27 -0.41 -18.95
C GLY A 297 -8.58 0.01 -17.51
N SER A 298 -7.65 -0.24 -16.59
CA SER A 298 -7.79 0.10 -15.16
C SER A 298 -7.35 1.53 -14.80
N GLY A 299 -7.22 2.42 -15.79
CA GLY A 299 -6.71 3.77 -15.58
C GLY A 299 -5.20 3.84 -15.29
N LEU A 300 -4.77 4.86 -14.55
CA LEU A 300 -3.37 5.09 -14.15
C LEU A 300 -2.87 4.16 -13.02
N GLY A 301 -3.73 3.29 -12.49
CA GLY A 301 -3.38 2.42 -11.35
C GLY A 301 -2.86 3.22 -10.15
N ARG A 302 -1.73 2.78 -9.57
CA ARG A 302 -1.09 3.48 -8.42
C ARG A 302 -0.63 4.89 -8.75
N LEU A 303 -0.35 5.20 -10.01
CA LEU A 303 0.06 6.55 -10.42
C LEU A 303 -1.10 7.56 -10.38
N ALA A 304 -2.35 7.12 -10.20
CA ALA A 304 -3.44 8.04 -9.89
C ALA A 304 -3.18 8.80 -8.58
N GLU A 305 -2.57 8.15 -7.58
CA GLU A 305 -2.31 8.77 -6.28
C GLU A 305 -1.35 9.97 -6.39
N ILE A 306 -0.41 9.96 -7.34
CA ILE A 306 0.47 11.12 -7.53
C ILE A 306 -0.26 12.32 -8.14
N VAL A 307 -1.27 12.08 -8.98
CA VAL A 307 -2.12 13.15 -9.54
C VAL A 307 -2.88 13.82 -8.41
N LEU A 308 -3.48 13.03 -7.51
CA LEU A 308 -4.25 13.56 -6.38
C LEU A 308 -3.37 14.27 -5.37
N PHE A 309 -2.19 13.72 -5.10
CA PHE A 309 -1.19 14.38 -4.27
C PHE A 309 -0.81 15.75 -4.85
N ALA A 310 -0.49 15.82 -6.15
CA ALA A 310 -0.15 17.06 -6.82
C ALA A 310 -1.34 18.04 -6.86
N ALA A 311 -2.57 17.56 -7.06
CA ALA A 311 -3.78 18.36 -7.07
C ALA A 311 -4.00 19.09 -5.74
N GLY A 312 -3.89 18.35 -4.62
CA GLY A 312 -4.02 18.93 -3.29
C GLY A 312 -2.87 19.88 -2.93
N ALA A 313 -1.64 19.56 -3.34
CA ALA A 313 -0.49 20.42 -3.11
C ALA A 313 -0.57 21.73 -3.91
N GLN A 314 -1.11 21.68 -5.14
CA GLN A 314 -1.23 22.84 -6.03
C GLN A 314 -2.54 23.61 -5.88
N GLY A 315 -3.55 23.04 -5.18
CA GLY A 315 -4.90 23.60 -5.06
C GLY A 315 -5.64 23.64 -6.40
N ARG A 316 -5.50 22.60 -7.23
CA ARG A 316 -6.07 22.53 -8.59
C ARG A 316 -6.64 21.14 -8.88
N ALA A 317 -7.85 21.08 -9.44
CA ALA A 317 -8.45 19.83 -9.89
C ALA A 317 -7.63 19.14 -11.00
N VAL A 318 -7.01 19.93 -11.87
CA VAL A 318 -6.09 19.43 -12.90
C VAL A 318 -4.68 19.92 -12.55
N PRO A 319 -3.84 19.11 -11.89
CA PRO A 319 -2.50 19.51 -11.50
C PRO A 319 -1.60 19.65 -12.73
N VAL A 320 -0.65 20.59 -12.67
CA VAL A 320 0.38 20.72 -13.69
C VAL A 320 1.59 19.84 -13.36
N PRO A 321 2.25 19.22 -14.37
CA PRO A 321 3.50 18.52 -14.16
C PRO A 321 4.57 19.44 -13.58
N TRP A 322 5.32 18.97 -12.57
CA TRP A 322 6.41 19.73 -11.97
C TRP A 322 7.51 20.06 -12.97
N GLN A 323 7.82 21.33 -13.12
CA GLN A 323 8.78 21.87 -14.08
C GLN A 323 10.13 22.19 -13.45
N ARG A 324 10.15 22.56 -12.16
CA ARG A 324 11.35 23.04 -11.46
C ARG A 324 11.64 22.25 -10.18
N PRO A 325 11.82 20.93 -10.27
CA PRO A 325 12.21 20.14 -9.12
C PRO A 325 13.63 20.50 -8.66
N ARG A 326 13.83 20.47 -7.34
CA ARG A 326 15.15 20.58 -6.73
C ARG A 326 15.39 19.41 -5.79
N MET A 327 16.54 18.78 -5.94
CA MET A 327 17.04 17.80 -4.99
C MET A 327 17.96 18.47 -3.97
N LEU A 328 17.65 18.24 -2.69
CA LEU A 328 18.52 18.54 -1.56
C LEU A 328 19.20 17.24 -1.13
N LEU A 329 20.49 17.11 -1.44
CA LEU A 329 21.31 15.96 -1.05
C LEU A 329 22.05 16.30 0.24
N LEU A 330 21.66 15.65 1.33
CA LEU A 330 22.28 15.86 2.64
C LEU A 330 23.52 15.00 2.79
N HIS A 331 24.66 15.63 3.07
CA HIS A 331 25.91 14.96 3.34
C HIS A 331 26.27 15.13 4.81
N GLY A 332 26.12 14.06 5.59
CA GLY A 332 26.41 14.04 7.01
C GLY A 332 26.82 12.65 7.47
N ASP A 333 28.01 12.55 8.03
CA ASP A 333 28.56 11.29 8.54
C ASP A 333 28.28 11.12 10.04
N HIS A 334 28.28 9.88 10.50
CA HIS A 334 28.12 9.51 11.91
C HIS A 334 29.36 8.73 12.37
N GLU A 335 29.95 9.11 13.50
CA GLU A 335 31.03 8.35 14.12
C GLU A 335 30.52 7.04 14.74
N GLY A 336 31.45 6.14 15.06
CA GLY A 336 31.15 4.87 15.73
C GLY A 336 30.80 3.72 14.78
N ASP A 337 30.34 2.63 15.38
CA ASP A 337 30.05 1.37 14.72
C ASP A 337 28.78 1.43 13.86
N VAL A 338 27.96 2.48 14.00
CA VAL A 338 26.86 2.79 13.06
C VAL A 338 27.34 2.99 11.63
N ALA A 339 28.58 3.42 11.44
CA ALA A 339 29.22 3.58 10.13
C ALA A 339 30.04 2.36 9.67
N ALA A 340 30.06 1.25 10.42
CA ALA A 340 30.90 0.08 10.11
C ALA A 340 30.72 -0.40 8.66
N GLY A 341 31.79 -0.59 7.90
CA GLY A 341 31.74 -0.97 6.48
C GLY A 341 31.41 0.17 5.50
N GLN A 342 31.22 1.38 5.99
CA GLN A 342 31.21 2.63 5.23
C GLN A 342 32.37 3.52 5.70
N THR A 343 32.71 4.53 4.91
CA THR A 343 33.76 5.48 5.30
C THR A 343 33.33 6.91 4.99
N PRO A 344 33.69 7.90 5.83
CA PRO A 344 33.51 9.33 5.53
C PRO A 344 34.15 9.76 4.20
N HIS A 345 35.24 9.09 3.79
CA HIS A 345 35.84 9.36 2.47
C HIS A 345 34.91 8.95 1.31
N GLY A 346 34.20 7.82 1.45
CA GLY A 346 33.26 7.33 0.45
C GLY A 346 32.04 8.24 0.28
N SER A 347 31.41 8.63 1.38
CA SER A 347 30.28 9.59 1.36
C SER A 347 30.72 10.95 0.80
N ALA A 348 31.88 11.47 1.22
CA ALA A 348 32.43 12.71 0.68
C ALA A 348 32.74 12.62 -0.83
N LEU A 349 33.18 11.47 -1.32
CA LEU A 349 33.39 11.24 -2.75
C LEU A 349 32.09 11.32 -3.55
N ILE A 350 31.01 10.71 -3.03
CA ILE A 350 29.68 10.77 -3.64
C ILE A 350 29.18 12.22 -3.68
N ALA A 351 29.27 12.94 -2.57
CA ALA A 351 28.90 14.36 -2.50
C ALA A 351 29.72 15.22 -3.48
N ALA A 352 31.02 14.94 -3.61
CA ALA A 352 31.90 15.64 -4.55
C ALA A 352 31.58 15.33 -6.02
N GLN A 353 31.25 14.07 -6.35
CA GLN A 353 30.79 13.68 -7.69
C GLN A 353 29.47 14.39 -8.03
N ALA A 354 28.49 14.34 -7.12
CA ALA A 354 27.20 15.02 -7.26
C ALA A 354 27.37 16.53 -7.53
N ARG A 355 28.27 17.22 -6.80
CA ARG A 355 28.59 18.64 -7.05
C ARG A 355 29.13 18.93 -8.45
N ARG A 356 29.84 17.97 -9.04
CA ARG A 356 30.38 18.07 -10.41
C ARG A 356 29.40 17.59 -11.48
N GLY A 357 28.19 17.15 -11.11
CA GLY A 357 27.26 16.50 -12.03
C GLY A 357 27.70 15.11 -12.47
N GLU A 358 28.62 14.49 -11.72
CA GLU A 358 29.12 13.13 -11.92
C GLU A 358 28.42 12.14 -10.98
N GLY A 359 28.68 10.85 -11.19
CA GLY A 359 28.08 9.78 -10.37
C GLY A 359 26.58 9.60 -10.64
N ALA A 360 25.97 8.62 -9.98
CA ALA A 360 24.57 8.27 -10.24
C ALA A 360 23.61 9.45 -10.00
N ILE A 361 23.75 10.15 -8.86
CA ILE A 361 22.89 11.28 -8.49
C ILE A 361 23.07 12.45 -9.46
N GLY A 362 24.31 12.85 -9.76
CA GLY A 362 24.59 13.97 -10.67
C GLY A 362 24.08 13.72 -12.09
N LEU A 363 24.30 12.50 -12.60
CA LEU A 363 23.85 12.11 -13.94
C LEU A 363 22.32 12.03 -14.05
N LEU A 364 21.65 11.39 -13.08
CA LEU A 364 20.18 11.30 -13.08
C LEU A 364 19.51 12.66 -12.88
N ALA A 365 20.07 13.51 -12.03
CA ALA A 365 19.57 14.87 -11.84
C ALA A 365 19.69 15.69 -13.13
N ALA A 366 20.84 15.62 -13.82
CA ALA A 366 21.04 16.29 -15.11
C ALA A 366 20.07 15.78 -16.18
N GLU A 367 19.93 14.46 -16.30
CA GLU A 367 19.04 13.80 -17.28
C GLU A 367 17.57 14.22 -17.10
N HIS A 368 17.13 14.38 -15.86
CA HIS A 368 15.73 14.70 -15.55
C HIS A 368 15.49 16.19 -15.27
N GLY A 369 16.49 17.06 -15.52
CA GLY A 369 16.36 18.50 -15.34
C GLY A 369 16.08 18.91 -13.89
N VAL A 370 16.65 18.18 -12.93
CA VAL A 370 16.52 18.44 -11.49
C VAL A 370 17.70 19.28 -11.03
N SER A 371 17.42 20.43 -10.44
CA SER A 371 18.48 21.24 -9.81
C SER A 371 19.00 20.53 -8.56
N LEU A 372 20.32 20.45 -8.41
CA LEU A 372 20.94 19.71 -7.30
C LEU A 372 21.65 20.67 -6.35
N GLN A 373 21.33 20.59 -5.07
CA GLN A 373 21.97 21.36 -4.01
C GLN A 373 22.43 20.40 -2.91
N ILE A 374 23.74 20.42 -2.65
CA ILE A 374 24.38 19.55 -1.67
C ILE A 374 24.50 20.34 -0.36
N VAL A 375 24.07 19.74 0.74
CA VAL A 375 24.04 20.37 2.06
C VAL A 375 24.96 19.57 2.98
N ASP A 376 26.13 20.12 3.30
CA ASP A 376 27.03 19.49 4.27
C ASP A 376 26.56 19.78 5.70
N THR A 377 26.61 18.76 6.54
CA THR A 377 26.41 18.88 7.99
C THR A 377 27.67 18.45 8.75
N ALA A 378 27.75 18.83 10.02
CA ALA A 378 28.82 18.34 10.88
C ALA A 378 28.65 16.83 11.13
N THR A 379 29.77 16.14 11.35
CA THR A 379 29.76 14.73 11.73
C THR A 379 29.10 14.56 13.10
N ALA A 380 28.20 13.58 13.23
CA ALA A 380 27.59 13.22 14.49
C ALA A 380 28.53 12.36 15.36
N GLU A 381 28.40 12.46 16.67
CA GLU A 381 29.11 11.62 17.64
C GLU A 381 28.58 10.17 17.60
N ALA A 382 29.38 9.23 18.13
CA ALA A 382 29.03 7.81 18.22
C ALA A 382 27.84 7.56 19.18
N ILE A 383 26.65 7.32 18.61
CA ILE A 383 25.37 7.26 19.34
C ILE A 383 25.30 6.13 20.38
N GLU A 384 26.10 5.08 20.20
CA GLU A 384 26.25 3.97 21.15
C GLU A 384 26.94 4.39 22.47
N HIS A 385 27.62 5.54 22.49
CA HIS A 385 28.42 6.00 23.64
C HIS A 385 27.97 7.37 24.16
N ALA A 386 27.50 8.25 23.28
CA ALA A 386 27.11 9.61 23.61
C ALA A 386 25.89 10.05 22.78
N PRO A 387 25.23 11.18 23.13
CA PRO A 387 24.27 11.81 22.22
C PRO A 387 24.93 12.17 20.88
N ALA A 388 24.22 12.00 19.76
CA ALA A 388 24.68 12.31 18.40
C ALA A 388 25.16 13.77 18.25
N THR A 389 24.50 14.69 18.95
CA THR A 389 24.85 16.12 18.99
C THR A 389 24.20 16.77 20.21
N ASP A 390 24.23 18.10 20.33
CA ASP A 390 23.56 18.85 21.40
C ASP A 390 22.25 19.50 20.92
N LEU A 391 21.33 19.76 21.86
CA LEU A 391 20.00 20.32 21.58
C LEU A 391 20.05 21.70 20.88
N ARG A 392 21.02 22.56 21.23
CA ARG A 392 21.15 23.89 20.64
C ARG A 392 21.54 23.78 19.17
N THR A 393 22.43 22.83 18.86
CA THR A 393 22.81 22.49 17.50
C THR A 393 21.61 21.96 16.71
N VAL A 394 20.82 21.03 17.28
CA VAL A 394 19.58 20.54 16.65
C VAL A 394 18.60 21.68 16.33
N GLU A 395 18.35 22.59 17.27
CA GLU A 395 17.46 23.74 17.03
C GLU A 395 17.98 24.72 15.98
N GLY A 396 19.31 24.87 15.88
CA GLY A 396 19.95 25.61 14.80
C GLY A 396 19.73 24.95 13.44
N LEU A 397 19.94 23.63 13.37
CA LEU A 397 19.85 22.86 12.12
C LEU A 397 18.42 22.69 11.62
N LEU A 398 17.44 22.54 12.51
CA LEU A 398 16.03 22.57 12.13
C LEU A 398 15.64 23.90 11.47
N ARG A 399 16.12 25.03 12.03
CA ARG A 399 15.91 26.36 11.43
C ARG A 399 16.66 26.53 10.11
N TYR A 400 17.87 25.99 10.01
CA TYR A 400 18.62 26.01 8.77
C TYR A 400 17.93 25.19 7.66
N GLY A 401 17.44 23.99 7.98
CA GLY A 401 16.65 23.19 7.06
C GLY A 401 15.38 23.91 6.59
N TRP A 402 14.70 24.60 7.51
CA TRP A 402 13.55 25.42 7.16
C TRP A 402 13.93 26.55 6.18
N GLN A 403 15.03 27.26 6.44
CA GLN A 403 15.53 28.32 5.57
C GLN A 403 15.85 27.81 4.16
N LEU A 404 16.42 26.60 4.02
CA LEU A 404 16.67 25.98 2.72
C LEU A 404 15.37 25.74 1.93
N ALA A 405 14.28 25.37 2.62
CA ALA A 405 12.98 25.21 1.97
C ALA A 405 12.35 26.55 1.59
N ASP A 406 12.50 27.59 2.41
CA ASP A 406 12.08 28.96 2.08
C ASP A 406 12.81 29.47 0.82
N GLU A 407 14.14 29.33 0.77
CA GLU A 407 14.96 29.70 -0.38
C GLU A 407 14.56 28.93 -1.65
N ALA A 408 14.28 27.63 -1.52
CA ALA A 408 13.82 26.83 -2.65
C ALA A 408 12.47 27.33 -3.18
N ALA A 409 11.50 27.55 -2.29
CA ALA A 409 10.18 28.07 -2.65
C ALA A 409 10.27 29.47 -3.30
N ASP A 410 11.09 30.36 -2.75
CA ASP A 410 11.31 31.71 -3.28
C ASP A 410 11.98 31.69 -4.65
N SER A 411 12.82 30.69 -4.92
CA SER A 411 13.41 30.45 -6.25
C SER A 411 12.43 29.82 -7.26
N GLY A 412 11.19 29.54 -6.84
CA GLY A 412 10.14 28.96 -7.68
C GLY A 412 10.27 27.45 -7.89
N VAL A 413 10.86 26.74 -6.93
CA VAL A 413 10.84 25.27 -6.90
C VAL A 413 9.42 24.79 -6.64
N ASP A 414 8.94 23.86 -7.46
CA ASP A 414 7.58 23.31 -7.38
C ASP A 414 7.53 21.88 -6.82
N LEU A 415 8.69 21.24 -6.63
CA LEU A 415 8.86 19.96 -5.96
C LEU A 415 10.25 19.85 -5.33
N LEU A 416 10.32 19.47 -4.06
CA LEU A 416 11.58 19.12 -3.41
C LEU A 416 11.79 17.61 -3.43
N LEU A 417 12.99 17.15 -3.75
CA LEU A 417 13.43 15.77 -3.58
C LEU A 417 14.43 15.74 -2.43
N LEU A 418 14.24 14.82 -1.48
CA LEU A 418 15.12 14.70 -0.32
C LEU A 418 15.95 13.41 -0.44
N GLY A 419 17.26 13.57 -0.50
CA GLY A 419 18.21 12.44 -0.49
C GLY A 419 19.31 12.66 0.55
N SER A 420 20.07 11.62 0.83
CA SER A 420 21.16 11.65 1.80
C SER A 420 22.31 10.75 1.37
N CYS A 421 23.55 11.21 1.50
CA CYS A 421 24.74 10.37 1.39
C CYS A 421 25.63 10.59 2.62
N GLY A 422 25.74 9.58 3.48
CA GLY A 422 26.42 9.73 4.75
C GLY A 422 26.76 8.37 5.35
N ALA A 423 27.99 8.21 5.82
CA ALA A 423 28.40 7.00 6.51
C ALA A 423 27.60 6.88 7.82
N GLY A 424 26.89 5.77 7.99
CA GLY A 424 26.07 5.50 9.18
C GLY A 424 24.67 6.13 9.20
N GLY A 425 24.31 6.97 8.21
CA GLY A 425 22.99 7.62 8.18
C GLY A 425 21.80 6.65 8.09
N GLU A 426 21.96 5.51 7.40
CA GLU A 426 20.96 4.43 7.40
C GLU A 426 20.75 3.85 8.81
N ALA A 427 21.85 3.64 9.54
CA ALA A 427 21.80 3.04 10.88
C ALA A 427 21.17 3.98 11.91
N THR A 428 21.46 5.28 11.84
CA THR A 428 20.82 6.28 12.70
C THR A 428 19.35 6.50 12.35
N ALA A 429 18.99 6.47 11.07
CA ALA A 429 17.59 6.44 10.64
C ALA A 429 16.85 5.21 11.20
N ALA A 430 17.46 4.03 11.17
CA ALA A 430 16.90 2.82 11.78
C ALA A 430 16.78 2.95 13.31
N ALA A 431 17.72 3.63 13.98
CA ALA A 431 17.65 3.93 15.41
C ALA A 431 16.41 4.78 15.75
N VAL A 432 16.16 5.84 14.97
CA VAL A 432 14.97 6.69 15.11
C VAL A 432 13.69 5.90 14.88
N VAL A 433 13.62 5.12 13.79
CA VAL A 433 12.44 4.30 13.47
C VAL A 433 12.20 3.24 14.54
N SER A 434 13.24 2.58 15.03
CA SER A 434 13.15 1.60 16.13
C SER A 434 12.66 2.26 17.42
N ALA A 435 13.16 3.44 17.78
CA ALA A 435 12.71 4.16 18.96
C ALA A 435 11.22 4.54 18.91
N VAL A 436 10.70 4.86 17.72
CA VAL A 436 9.28 5.21 17.51
C VAL A 436 8.38 3.97 17.48
N THR A 437 8.84 2.88 16.87
CA THR A 437 7.99 1.71 16.56
C THR A 437 8.17 0.53 17.52
N GLY A 438 9.26 0.49 18.26
CA GLY A 438 9.67 -0.68 19.05
C GLY A 438 10.20 -1.84 18.20
N ALA A 439 10.43 -1.65 16.90
CA ALA A 439 10.92 -2.71 16.03
C ALA A 439 12.39 -3.07 16.32
N GLU A 440 12.69 -4.37 16.22
CA GLU A 440 14.03 -4.91 16.45
C GLU A 440 15.01 -4.53 15.33
N VAL A 441 16.16 -3.97 15.72
CA VAL A 441 17.17 -3.40 14.81
C VAL A 441 17.63 -4.35 13.69
N PRO A 442 17.89 -5.65 13.93
CA PRO A 442 18.30 -6.56 12.85
C PRO A 442 17.26 -6.71 11.72
N GLY A 443 15.99 -6.42 12.00
CA GLY A 443 14.92 -6.39 11.01
C GLY A 443 14.79 -5.06 10.26
N LEU A 444 15.55 -4.03 10.64
CA LEU A 444 15.47 -2.69 10.04
C LEU A 444 16.65 -2.38 9.10
N LEU A 445 17.80 -3.01 9.32
CA LEU A 445 19.04 -2.77 8.57
C LEU A 445 19.25 -3.79 7.46
N ASN A 446 19.63 -3.30 6.27
CA ASN A 446 20.11 -4.16 5.21
C ASN A 446 21.52 -4.65 5.52
N ARG A 447 21.87 -5.84 4.98
CA ARG A 447 23.25 -6.33 5.08
C ARG A 447 24.19 -5.41 4.30
N VAL A 448 25.36 -5.15 4.89
CA VAL A 448 26.39 -4.33 4.26
C VAL A 448 27.00 -5.10 3.10
N VAL A 449 27.17 -4.45 1.96
CA VAL A 449 27.88 -5.00 0.80
C VAL A 449 29.17 -4.23 0.62
N SER A 450 30.30 -4.95 0.66
CA SER A 450 31.63 -4.38 0.45
C SER A 450 31.84 -3.96 -1.01
N ALA A 451 32.89 -3.17 -1.26
CA ALA A 451 33.21 -2.68 -2.60
C ALA A 451 33.48 -3.80 -3.64
N ASP A 452 33.88 -5.00 -3.19
CA ASP A 452 34.05 -6.18 -4.04
C ASP A 452 32.75 -7.00 -4.21
N GLY A 453 31.60 -6.47 -3.77
CA GLY A 453 30.28 -7.05 -3.94
C GLY A 453 29.97 -8.20 -2.97
N LYS A 454 30.78 -8.41 -1.94
CA LYS A 454 30.55 -9.45 -0.93
C LYS A 454 29.71 -8.92 0.22
N VAL A 455 28.94 -9.81 0.84
CA VAL A 455 28.19 -9.49 2.05
C VAL A 455 29.17 -9.41 3.23
N ASP A 456 29.18 -8.28 3.91
CA ASP A 456 29.97 -8.02 5.12
C ASP A 456 29.07 -8.08 6.35
N ASP A 457 28.86 -9.30 6.83
CA ASP A 457 28.06 -9.57 8.03
C ASP A 457 28.68 -8.97 9.29
N ALA A 458 30.02 -8.84 9.36
CA ALA A 458 30.68 -8.29 10.52
C ALA A 458 30.33 -6.80 10.68
N SER A 459 30.42 -6.04 9.59
CA SER A 459 29.97 -4.64 9.58
C SER A 459 28.48 -4.51 9.89
N TRP A 460 27.62 -5.37 9.33
CA TRP A 460 26.19 -5.37 9.66
C TRP A 460 25.92 -5.65 11.14
N MET A 461 26.61 -6.62 11.74
CA MET A 461 26.49 -6.96 13.17
C MET A 461 26.93 -5.80 14.07
N LEU A 462 28.03 -5.11 13.71
CA LEU A 462 28.52 -3.93 14.43
C LEU A 462 27.49 -2.80 14.39
N ARG A 463 26.91 -2.50 13.22
CA ARG A 463 25.83 -1.51 13.09
C ARG A 463 24.62 -1.85 13.96
N CYS A 464 24.20 -3.13 13.94
CA CYS A 464 23.08 -3.60 14.77
C CYS A 464 23.37 -3.42 16.26
N ALA A 465 24.59 -3.76 16.71
CA ALA A 465 25.00 -3.62 18.10
C ALA A 465 25.05 -2.15 18.52
N ALA A 466 25.62 -1.27 17.69
CA ALA A 466 25.70 0.16 17.95
C ALA A 466 24.31 0.79 18.16
N VAL A 467 23.36 0.53 17.25
CA VAL A 467 22.00 1.03 17.36
C VAL A 467 21.29 0.46 18.60
N ARG A 468 21.45 -0.85 18.87
CA ARG A 468 20.89 -1.48 20.08
C ARG A 468 21.44 -0.83 21.36
N ASP A 469 22.73 -0.54 21.42
CA ASP A 469 23.38 0.06 22.58
C ASP A 469 22.94 1.53 22.76
N ALA A 470 22.76 2.27 21.66
CA ALA A 470 22.16 3.60 21.66
C ALA A 470 20.72 3.58 22.20
N LEU A 471 19.88 2.64 21.74
CA LEU A 471 18.51 2.46 22.24
C LEU A 471 18.48 2.05 23.71
N HIS A 472 19.44 1.23 24.16
CA HIS A 472 19.59 0.87 25.56
C HIS A 472 19.92 2.09 26.43
N ARG A 473 20.82 2.96 25.96
CA ARG A 473 21.23 4.20 26.65
C ARG A 473 20.07 5.15 26.89
N VAL A 474 19.10 5.21 25.98
CA VAL A 474 17.91 6.06 26.12
C VAL A 474 16.68 5.32 26.67
N ARG A 475 16.81 4.04 27.01
CA ARG A 475 15.69 3.19 27.44
C ARG A 475 14.96 3.78 28.65
N GLY A 476 13.63 3.77 28.59
CA GLY A 476 12.77 4.29 29.66
C GLY A 476 12.58 5.81 29.65
N ARG A 477 13.19 6.52 28.69
CA ARG A 477 12.92 7.94 28.43
C ARG A 477 11.88 8.06 27.31
N VAL A 478 10.95 8.99 27.46
CA VAL A 478 10.10 9.45 26.35
C VAL A 478 10.87 10.56 25.64
N LEU A 479 11.33 10.30 24.42
CA LEU A 479 12.12 11.26 23.66
C LEU A 479 11.19 12.09 22.75
N PRO A 480 10.97 13.39 23.05
CA PRO A 480 10.36 14.28 22.06
C PRO A 480 11.26 14.40 20.82
N ALA A 481 10.70 14.81 19.69
CA ALA A 481 11.39 14.86 18.39
C ALA A 481 12.79 15.52 18.42
N LYS A 482 12.97 16.64 19.12
CA LYS A 482 14.27 17.30 19.25
C LYS A 482 15.28 16.48 20.05
N GLU A 483 14.85 15.83 21.13
CA GLU A 483 15.70 14.94 21.91
C GLU A 483 16.01 13.66 21.12
N MET A 484 15.07 13.15 20.34
CA MET A 484 15.31 12.01 19.45
C MET A 484 16.41 12.33 18.42
N LEU A 485 16.38 13.52 17.82
CA LEU A 485 17.47 14.01 16.95
C LEU A 485 18.79 14.19 17.72
N THR A 486 18.74 14.68 18.95
CA THR A 486 19.92 14.90 19.80
C THR A 486 20.59 13.57 20.18
N GLU A 487 19.79 12.56 20.50
CA GLU A 487 20.26 11.32 21.10
C GLU A 487 20.59 10.22 20.09
N LEU A 488 19.79 10.10 19.01
CA LEU A 488 19.84 8.98 18.05
C LEU A 488 19.96 9.42 16.60
N GLY A 489 19.46 10.61 16.26
CA GLY A 489 19.37 11.08 14.88
C GLY A 489 20.68 11.66 14.35
N GLY A 490 21.00 12.89 14.75
CA GLY A 490 22.17 13.63 14.30
C GLY A 490 21.88 14.83 13.39
N PRO A 491 22.94 15.53 12.92
CA PRO A 491 22.83 16.80 12.21
C PRO A 491 22.11 16.74 10.86
N ASP A 492 22.35 15.70 10.06
CA ASP A 492 21.70 15.45 8.77
C ASP A 492 20.18 15.27 8.91
N LEU A 493 19.72 14.42 9.82
CA LEU A 493 18.30 14.23 10.12
C LEU A 493 17.63 15.50 10.66
N ALA A 494 18.35 16.31 11.44
CA ALA A 494 17.82 17.58 11.93
C ALA A 494 17.59 18.59 10.78
N VAL A 495 18.52 18.68 9.82
CA VAL A 495 18.34 19.49 8.61
C VAL A 495 17.21 18.94 7.75
N ALA A 496 17.16 17.63 7.55
CA ALA A 496 16.11 16.94 6.78
C ALA A 496 14.71 17.24 7.33
N ALA A 497 14.51 17.10 8.64
CA ALA A 497 13.24 17.40 9.29
C ALA A 497 12.88 18.89 9.17
N GLY A 498 13.87 19.78 9.30
CA GLY A 498 13.70 21.22 9.08
C GLY A 498 13.22 21.56 7.66
N ILE A 499 13.80 20.90 6.65
CA ILE A 499 13.40 21.05 5.23
C ILE A 499 11.93 20.66 5.06
N ILE A 500 11.51 19.51 5.59
CA ILE A 500 10.12 19.04 5.48
C ILE A 500 9.15 20.01 6.14
N LEU A 501 9.49 20.53 7.33
CA LEU A 501 8.67 21.52 8.05
C LEU A 501 8.56 22.84 7.28
N GLY A 502 9.68 23.36 6.76
CA GLY A 502 9.70 24.59 5.97
C GLY A 502 8.95 24.43 4.65
N ALA A 503 9.15 23.32 3.95
CA ALA A 503 8.45 23.00 2.71
C ALA A 503 6.93 22.92 2.95
N THR A 504 6.52 22.27 4.04
CA THR A 504 5.12 22.24 4.48
C THR A 504 4.58 23.65 4.69
N ALA A 505 5.26 24.50 5.45
CA ALA A 505 4.83 25.88 5.71
C ALA A 505 4.73 26.72 4.43
N ARG A 506 5.59 26.45 3.44
CA ARG A 506 5.59 27.09 2.12
C ARG A 506 4.66 26.44 1.10
N ARG A 507 3.93 25.38 1.48
CA ARG A 507 3.06 24.61 0.58
C ARG A 507 3.81 24.01 -0.61
N THR A 508 5.05 23.57 -0.38
CA THR A 508 5.90 22.92 -1.37
C THR A 508 5.90 21.41 -1.10
N PRO A 509 5.49 20.56 -2.07
CA PRO A 509 5.51 19.12 -1.89
C PRO A 509 6.95 18.59 -1.81
N VAL A 510 7.15 17.54 -1.02
CA VAL A 510 8.43 16.85 -0.82
C VAL A 510 8.31 15.39 -1.23
N LEU A 511 9.20 14.94 -2.11
CA LEU A 511 9.37 13.54 -2.47
C LEU A 511 10.51 12.96 -1.63
N LEU A 512 10.16 12.06 -0.72
CA LEU A 512 11.09 11.36 0.16
C LEU A 512 11.73 10.19 -0.56
N ASP A 513 13.00 9.93 -0.24
CA ASP A 513 13.71 8.71 -0.60
C ASP A 513 14.52 8.17 0.57
N GLY A 514 14.63 6.83 0.60
CA GLY A 514 15.49 6.11 1.53
C GLY A 514 15.18 6.27 3.02
N PRO A 515 16.02 5.65 3.87
CA PRO A 515 15.80 5.59 5.32
C PRO A 515 15.84 6.96 6.01
N VAL A 516 16.80 7.81 5.63
CA VAL A 516 16.96 9.15 6.22
C VAL A 516 15.76 10.04 5.90
N GLY A 517 15.25 9.99 4.66
CA GLY A 517 14.09 10.78 4.25
C GLY A 517 12.83 10.45 5.04
N VAL A 518 12.53 9.15 5.22
CA VAL A 518 11.35 8.74 6.00
C VAL A 518 11.53 8.93 7.51
N ALA A 519 12.73 8.75 8.05
CA ALA A 519 13.01 9.03 9.46
C ALA A 519 12.85 10.52 9.75
N ALA A 520 13.34 11.39 8.86
CA ALA A 520 13.08 12.83 8.92
C ALA A 520 11.59 13.16 8.83
N GLY A 521 10.84 12.42 8.00
CA GLY A 521 9.38 12.52 7.92
C GLY A 521 8.68 12.20 9.24
N LEU A 522 9.13 11.18 9.98
CA LEU A 522 8.60 10.85 11.31
C LEU A 522 8.86 11.98 12.32
N ILE A 523 10.08 12.50 12.34
CA ILE A 523 10.45 13.63 13.20
C ILE A 523 9.62 14.88 12.86
N ALA A 524 9.48 15.19 11.57
CA ALA A 524 8.68 16.32 11.11
C ALA A 524 7.20 16.15 11.46
N ARG A 525 6.63 14.95 11.34
CA ARG A 525 5.26 14.63 11.75
C ARG A 525 5.06 14.87 13.25
N ASP A 526 6.02 14.46 14.08
CA ASP A 526 5.92 14.62 15.53
C ASP A 526 6.06 16.09 15.98
N LEU A 527 6.72 16.93 15.17
CA LEU A 527 6.78 18.38 15.36
C LEU A 527 5.55 19.11 14.80
N GLY A 528 5.03 18.69 13.65
CA GLY A 528 3.82 19.21 13.02
C GLY A 528 3.16 18.12 12.18
N SER A 529 2.02 17.60 12.65
CA SER A 529 1.40 16.37 12.13
C SER A 529 0.94 16.47 10.67
N GLN A 530 0.69 17.70 10.19
CA GLN A 530 0.29 18.01 8.83
C GLN A 530 1.44 17.83 7.83
N SER A 531 2.70 17.86 8.29
CA SER A 531 3.88 17.76 7.41
C SER A 531 3.92 16.48 6.57
N ARG A 532 3.45 15.36 7.14
CA ARG A 532 3.33 14.09 6.41
C ARG A 532 2.44 14.18 5.17
N LEU A 533 1.45 15.08 5.16
CA LEU A 533 0.50 15.24 4.05
C LEU A 533 1.12 15.94 2.84
N TRP A 534 2.25 16.63 3.05
CA TRP A 534 3.08 17.26 2.01
C TRP A 534 4.21 16.36 1.53
N CYS A 535 4.32 15.16 2.08
CA CYS A 535 5.30 14.18 1.69
C CYS A 535 4.67 13.12 0.78
N ALA A 536 5.40 12.72 -0.26
CA ALA A 536 5.15 11.50 -1.02
C ALA A 536 6.40 10.63 -0.96
N LEU A 537 6.24 9.31 -1.05
CA LEU A 537 7.37 8.37 -1.07
C LEU A 537 7.52 7.82 -2.49
N ALA A 538 8.68 8.05 -3.11
CA ALA A 538 8.92 7.56 -4.47
C ALA A 538 8.92 6.03 -4.51
N ASP A 539 9.84 5.42 -3.76
CA ASP A 539 10.08 4.00 -3.73
C ASP A 539 10.56 3.60 -2.33
N THR A 540 10.46 2.32 -1.98
CA THR A 540 11.04 1.81 -0.73
C THR A 540 12.42 1.20 -0.92
N GLY A 541 12.78 0.83 -2.15
CA GLY A 541 13.94 0.01 -2.47
C GLY A 541 13.92 -1.36 -1.78
N ARG A 542 12.76 -1.80 -1.26
CA ARG A 542 12.63 -2.89 -0.27
C ARG A 542 13.50 -2.71 0.99
N HIS A 543 13.93 -1.50 1.28
CA HIS A 543 14.69 -1.22 2.48
C HIS A 543 13.78 -1.37 3.72
N PRO A 544 14.10 -2.25 4.69
CA PRO A 544 13.18 -2.55 5.79
C PRO A 544 12.82 -1.34 6.66
N THR A 545 13.80 -0.50 7.00
CA THR A 545 13.55 0.80 7.66
C THR A 545 12.58 1.67 6.86
N THR A 546 12.75 1.77 5.54
CA THR A 546 11.89 2.58 4.69
C THR A 546 10.46 2.06 4.62
N VAL A 547 10.29 0.75 4.48
CA VAL A 547 8.98 0.09 4.46
C VAL A 547 8.22 0.36 5.77
N LEU A 548 8.84 0.06 6.92
CA LEU A 548 8.17 0.24 8.21
C LEU A 548 7.83 1.71 8.50
N ALA A 549 8.76 2.63 8.21
CA ALA A 549 8.52 4.04 8.43
C ALA A 549 7.44 4.61 7.49
N ALA A 550 7.37 4.13 6.25
CA ALA A 550 6.32 4.48 5.31
C ALA A 550 4.93 4.09 5.84
N ASP A 551 4.79 2.87 6.38
CA ASP A 551 3.56 2.40 7.01
C ASP A 551 3.15 3.30 8.19
N VAL A 552 4.11 3.66 9.05
CA VAL A 552 3.87 4.54 10.21
C VAL A 552 3.51 5.98 9.79
N LEU A 553 4.04 6.47 8.67
CA LEU A 553 3.66 7.77 8.09
C LEU A 553 2.34 7.72 7.33
N GLY A 554 1.84 6.52 7.00
CA GLY A 554 0.71 6.31 6.11
C GLY A 554 1.03 6.72 4.67
N LEU A 555 2.27 6.52 4.23
CA LEU A 555 2.72 6.81 2.86
C LEU A 555 2.75 5.53 2.03
N THR A 556 1.93 5.49 0.99
CA THR A 556 2.00 4.42 -0.01
C THR A 556 3.11 4.75 -1.01
N PRO A 557 4.11 3.87 -1.23
CA PRO A 557 5.13 4.09 -2.24
C PRO A 557 4.51 4.26 -3.63
N LEU A 558 5.04 5.17 -4.46
CA LEU A 558 4.48 5.42 -5.79
C LEU A 558 4.95 4.38 -6.82
N THR A 559 6.16 3.86 -6.63
CA THR A 559 6.76 2.82 -7.46
C THR A 559 7.24 1.64 -6.61
N ASP A 560 7.62 0.57 -7.30
CA ASP A 560 8.28 -0.58 -6.69
C ASP A 560 9.42 -1.08 -7.62
N LEU A 561 10.44 -0.23 -7.76
CA LEU A 561 11.56 -0.40 -8.67
C LEU A 561 12.60 -1.38 -8.13
N HIS A 562 12.57 -1.64 -6.83
CA HIS A 562 13.55 -2.49 -6.13
C HIS A 562 15.00 -2.05 -6.38
N THR A 563 15.21 -0.74 -6.55
CA THR A 563 16.53 -0.18 -6.79
C THR A 563 17.24 0.02 -5.45
N GLY A 564 18.29 -0.76 -5.20
CA GLY A 564 19.18 -0.59 -4.05
C GLY A 564 20.20 0.55 -4.22
N LEU A 565 19.89 1.55 -5.05
CA LEU A 565 20.80 2.66 -5.35
C LEU A 565 20.90 3.66 -4.20
N GLY A 566 19.83 3.79 -3.40
CA GLY A 566 19.77 4.68 -2.24
C GLY A 566 19.95 6.17 -2.57
N GLU A 567 20.19 6.96 -1.53
CA GLU A 567 20.73 8.33 -1.60
C GLU A 567 19.93 9.38 -2.39
N GLY A 568 18.66 9.14 -2.70
CA GLY A 568 17.84 10.01 -3.54
C GLY A 568 17.71 9.54 -4.99
N ALA A 569 18.45 8.51 -5.40
CA ALA A 569 18.39 7.96 -6.75
C ALA A 569 17.02 7.36 -7.07
N GLY A 570 16.34 6.77 -6.08
CA GLY A 570 14.99 6.21 -6.26
C GLY A 570 13.99 7.29 -6.64
N ALA A 571 14.04 8.44 -5.95
CA ALA A 571 13.21 9.60 -6.28
C ALA A 571 13.52 10.18 -7.66
N LEU A 572 14.79 10.26 -8.05
CA LEU A 572 15.19 10.72 -9.38
C LEU A 572 14.69 9.78 -10.49
N LEU A 573 14.77 8.47 -10.29
CA LEU A 573 14.28 7.47 -11.25
C LEU A 573 12.76 7.43 -11.37
N ALA A 574 12.04 7.68 -10.27
CA ALA A 574 10.58 7.71 -10.28
C ALA A 574 10.04 8.98 -10.96
N LEU A 575 10.74 10.12 -10.85
CA LEU A 575 10.25 11.43 -11.27
C LEU A 575 9.71 11.49 -12.72
N PRO A 576 10.36 10.90 -13.76
CA PRO A 576 9.82 10.89 -15.12
C PRO A 576 8.47 10.17 -15.23
N LEU A 577 8.27 9.08 -14.49
CA LEU A 577 6.99 8.35 -14.45
C LEU A 577 5.91 9.21 -13.79
N LEU A 578 6.25 9.88 -12.68
CA LEU A 578 5.33 10.78 -11.99
C LEU A 578 4.89 11.95 -12.88
N ARG A 579 5.85 12.58 -13.59
CA ARG A 579 5.56 13.64 -14.57
C ARG A 579 4.69 13.16 -15.73
N SER A 580 4.91 11.93 -16.18
CA SER A 580 4.10 11.32 -17.25
C SER A 580 2.65 11.16 -16.79
N ALA A 581 2.41 10.68 -15.56
CA ALA A 581 1.07 10.56 -15.00
C ALA A 581 0.36 11.92 -14.91
N LEU A 582 1.05 12.97 -14.42
CA LEU A 582 0.51 14.33 -14.39
C LEU A 582 0.21 14.87 -15.79
N THR A 583 1.07 14.56 -16.77
CA THR A 583 0.88 15.01 -18.15
C THR A 583 -0.35 14.35 -18.78
N LEU A 584 -0.54 13.04 -18.57
CA LEU A 584 -1.72 12.32 -19.04
C LEU A 584 -2.99 12.87 -18.39
N ALA A 585 -2.98 13.06 -17.07
CA ALA A 585 -4.11 13.64 -16.35
C ALA A 585 -4.48 15.05 -16.83
N ALA A 586 -3.49 15.85 -17.23
CA ALA A 586 -3.70 17.21 -17.71
C ALA A 586 -4.09 17.30 -19.20
N SER A 587 -3.75 16.31 -20.02
CA SER A 587 -3.79 16.44 -21.48
C SER A 587 -4.81 15.54 -22.17
N LEU A 588 -5.25 14.46 -21.53
CA LEU A 588 -6.21 13.54 -22.15
C LEU A 588 -7.60 14.18 -22.23
N PRO A 589 -8.37 13.89 -23.29
CA PRO A 589 -9.75 14.34 -23.40
C PRO A 589 -10.64 13.61 -22.38
N ALA A 590 -11.71 14.28 -21.96
CA ALA A 590 -12.79 13.61 -21.24
C ALA A 590 -13.59 12.70 -22.20
N LEU A 591 -14.06 11.57 -21.69
CA LEU A 591 -15.05 10.73 -22.37
C LEU A 591 -16.27 11.60 -22.71
N PRO A 592 -16.79 11.51 -23.96
CA PRO A 592 -18.05 12.13 -24.27
C PRO A 592 -19.10 11.57 -23.31
N PRO A 593 -20.03 12.41 -22.78
CA PRO A 593 -21.14 11.89 -22.01
C PRO A 593 -21.84 10.84 -22.86
N LEU A 594 -22.11 9.65 -22.29
CA LEU A 594 -23.03 8.70 -22.90
C LEU A 594 -24.36 9.42 -23.03
N LEU A 595 -24.61 10.01 -24.21
CA LEU A 595 -25.94 10.43 -24.57
C LEU A 595 -26.75 9.13 -24.63
N ASP A 596 -27.77 9.03 -23.78
CA ASP A 596 -28.97 8.28 -24.08
C ASP A 596 -29.58 8.92 -25.34
N GLU A 597 -28.98 8.70 -26.50
CA GLU A 597 -29.76 8.76 -27.74
C GLU A 597 -30.58 7.48 -27.75
N PRO A 598 -31.91 7.55 -27.55
CA PRO A 598 -32.75 6.38 -27.77
C PRO A 598 -32.48 5.91 -29.20
N PRO A 599 -32.32 4.58 -29.43
CA PRO A 599 -32.06 4.07 -30.76
C PRO A 599 -33.13 4.61 -31.71
N ALA A 600 -32.70 5.23 -32.82
CA ALA A 600 -33.55 5.86 -33.83
C ALA A 600 -34.45 4.88 -34.62
N HIS A 601 -34.84 3.76 -34.03
CA HIS A 601 -35.57 2.66 -34.65
C HIS A 601 -36.68 2.13 -33.74
N LEU A 602 -37.46 3.02 -33.14
CA LEU A 602 -38.82 2.72 -32.68
C LEU A 602 -39.72 3.92 -33.03
N GLN A 603 -39.76 4.27 -34.32
CA GLN A 603 -40.94 4.96 -34.84
C GLN A 603 -42.05 3.90 -34.86
N GLU A 604 -43.01 4.04 -33.94
CA GLU A 604 -44.30 3.37 -34.08
C GLU A 604 -44.85 3.69 -35.48
N PRO A 605 -45.41 2.71 -36.19
CA PRO A 605 -45.94 2.96 -37.52
C PRO A 605 -47.06 4.00 -37.40
N GLU A 606 -46.90 5.12 -38.10
CA GLU A 606 -47.99 6.06 -38.35
C GLU A 606 -49.11 5.29 -39.06
N ASP A 607 -50.27 5.18 -38.40
CA ASP A 607 -51.49 4.67 -39.01
C ASP A 607 -51.81 5.52 -40.26
N GLU A 608 -51.84 4.86 -41.42
CA GLU A 608 -52.37 5.43 -42.66
C GLU A 608 -53.83 5.88 -42.46
N PRO A 609 -54.23 7.03 -43.02
CA PRO A 609 -55.62 7.47 -42.93
C PRO A 609 -56.47 6.70 -43.93
N ASP A 610 -57.27 5.75 -43.43
CA ASP A 610 -58.32 5.12 -44.23
C ASP A 610 -59.41 6.15 -44.53
N GLY A 611 -59.64 6.34 -45.82
CA GLY A 611 -60.61 7.27 -46.36
C GLY A 611 -62.06 6.80 -46.20
N ASP A 612 -62.91 7.80 -45.95
CA ASP A 612 -64.26 7.95 -46.48
C ASP A 612 -65.30 6.88 -46.12
N THR A 613 -66.20 7.22 -45.20
CA THR A 613 -67.65 7.05 -45.45
C THR A 613 -68.47 7.90 -44.48
N ASP A 614 -69.11 8.93 -45.04
CA ASP A 614 -70.24 9.68 -44.49
C ASP A 614 -71.39 8.73 -44.06
N PRO A 615 -72.10 9.04 -42.96
CA PRO A 615 -73.48 9.41 -43.19
C PRO A 615 -74.05 10.50 -42.26
N ALA A 616 -74.68 11.47 -42.91
CA ALA A 616 -76.05 11.91 -42.66
C ALA A 616 -76.40 12.57 -41.32
N VAL A 617 -76.47 13.90 -41.40
CA VAL A 617 -77.56 14.79 -40.92
C VAL A 617 -78.75 14.08 -40.24
N TYR A 618 -78.92 14.31 -38.94
CA TYR A 618 -80.25 14.55 -38.37
C TYR A 618 -80.18 15.54 -37.20
N ARG A 619 -81.05 16.56 -37.27
CA ARG A 619 -81.30 17.60 -36.26
C ARG A 619 -81.80 17.01 -34.94
N ALA A 620 -81.45 17.66 -33.84
CA ALA A 620 -82.43 18.03 -32.81
C ALA A 620 -81.97 19.32 -32.12
N ASP A 621 -82.83 20.34 -32.24
CA ASP A 621 -82.77 21.58 -31.48
C ASP A 621 -83.02 21.32 -29.98
N ASP A 622 -82.50 22.28 -29.20
CA ASP A 622 -83.20 23.04 -28.17
C ASP A 622 -82.82 22.89 -26.68
N ALA A 623 -82.31 24.02 -26.19
CA ALA A 623 -82.62 24.73 -24.94
C ALA A 623 -82.51 24.05 -23.56
N SER A 624 -81.63 24.59 -22.71
CA SER A 624 -81.94 25.39 -21.49
C SER A 624 -80.66 25.48 -20.61
N ILE A 625 -80.01 26.64 -20.45
CA ILE A 625 -80.28 27.82 -19.59
C ILE A 625 -79.98 27.59 -18.08
N VAL A 626 -79.24 28.55 -17.50
CA VAL A 626 -79.00 28.91 -16.06
C VAL A 626 -77.88 28.10 -15.36
N ASP A 627 -76.83 28.64 -14.76
CA ASP A 627 -76.40 30.01 -14.35
C ASP A 627 -74.85 30.07 -14.40
#